data_AF-A0A1C4HWN5-F1
#
_entry.id   AF-A0A1C4HWN5-F1
#
_cell.length_a   1.000
_cell.length_b   1.000
_cell.length_c   1.000
_cell.angle_alpha   90.00
_cell.angle_beta   90.00
_cell.angle_gamma   90.00
#
_symmetry.space_group_name_H-M   'P 1'
#
loop_
_entity.id
_entity.type
_entity.pdbx_description
1 polymer ?
#
loop_
_entity_poly.entity_id
_entity_poly.type
_entity_poly.pdbx_seq_one_letter_code
_entity_poly.pdbx_strand_id
1 'polypeptide(L)'
;MYELSRIRLYSIGPAGARYADTVLDLRGVGEPVPRPAPTQGDFFADEPSGPPRRPAPAGVLFLENGGGKSVLLKLIFSVMLPGHRNTLGGASSGVLRKFLLAEDCGHVALEWQHTLTGELVVAGKVSEWRGRQISSDPRKFAEAWYSFRPGPGLSLDSLPVAEASAMRPRAEGASGARGRRRTMKGFRDAMTEAGKAYPHLEVVWEEIHDRWNEHLGDLGLDPELFRYQREMNADEGEAAGLFAVKKDSDFTDLLLRAVTDTRDTDGLADLVHGFAGKLGRRAELTAERDFTAGSLDLLERIVAAAATRGQARGVHAQSERRTRVLARRLTARAQQERGRAAELAQHMARAAHRVTDAEQARGSSALTAAELAYRHASLALAAADKDANALRREIGDARTLHAAWQTAETVLRHRAAGDRLERVTAAIREAERDAAPALAARTTAAGHLVRALHAAASGAERQADAEEERSAELQRLAETAHHDATLAATEAQRARSESEHLGQRLSEVEQETAEAVRAGWLDD
;
A
#
# COMPACT_ATOMS: atom_id res chain seq x y z
N MET A 1 -0.32 -86.34 -19.99
CA MET A 1 0.71 -87.41 -19.94
C MET A 1 0.94 -87.87 -21.36
N TYR A 2 2.18 -88.15 -21.74
CA TYR A 2 2.55 -88.54 -23.09
C TYR A 2 3.13 -89.96 -23.13
N GLU A 3 2.92 -90.65 -24.23
CA GLU A 3 3.47 -91.98 -24.51
C GLU A 3 4.34 -91.96 -25.76
N LEU A 4 5.44 -92.70 -25.75
CA LEU A 4 6.37 -92.77 -26.88
C LEU A 4 5.70 -93.53 -28.04
N SER A 5 5.46 -92.80 -29.13
CA SER A 5 4.71 -93.25 -30.31
C SER A 5 5.65 -93.80 -31.37
N ARG A 6 6.72 -93.06 -31.69
CA ARG A 6 7.72 -93.47 -32.68
C ARG A 6 9.10 -92.99 -32.29
N ILE A 7 10.11 -93.71 -32.75
CA ILE A 7 11.52 -93.35 -32.59
C ILE A 7 12.16 -93.36 -33.97
N ARG A 8 12.86 -92.29 -34.33
CA ARG A 8 13.70 -92.23 -35.53
C ARG A 8 15.15 -91.98 -35.16
N LEU A 9 16.03 -92.83 -35.66
CA LEU A 9 17.47 -92.76 -35.47
C LEU A 9 18.14 -92.60 -36.83
N TYR A 10 18.92 -91.54 -37.01
CA TYR A 10 19.59 -91.24 -38.27
C TYR A 10 21.08 -91.01 -38.07
N SER A 11 21.90 -91.69 -38.86
CA SER A 11 23.37 -91.62 -38.84
C SER A 11 23.98 -91.60 -37.43
N ILE A 12 23.54 -92.52 -36.56
CA ILE A 12 23.98 -92.60 -35.16
C ILE A 12 24.11 -94.05 -34.68
N GLY A 13 25.01 -94.30 -33.72
CA GLY A 13 25.29 -95.63 -33.18
C GLY A 13 26.75 -96.07 -33.41
N PRO A 14 27.22 -97.09 -32.68
CA PRO A 14 28.56 -97.63 -32.85
C PRO A 14 28.74 -98.23 -34.26
N ALA A 15 29.99 -98.28 -34.74
CA ALA A 15 30.30 -98.71 -36.10
C ALA A 15 29.73 -100.10 -36.48
N GLY A 16 29.66 -101.04 -35.54
CA GLY A 16 29.13 -102.40 -35.77
C GLY A 16 27.61 -102.59 -35.61
N ALA A 17 26.89 -101.60 -35.08
CA ALA A 17 25.44 -101.66 -34.86
C ALA A 17 24.82 -100.27 -35.09
N ARG A 18 25.04 -99.75 -36.31
CA ARG A 18 24.73 -98.38 -36.68
C ARG A 18 23.28 -98.23 -37.16
N TYR A 19 22.60 -97.22 -36.67
CA TYR A 19 21.28 -96.80 -37.16
C TYR A 19 21.47 -95.78 -38.29
N ALA A 20 21.39 -96.27 -39.54
CA ALA A 20 21.56 -95.43 -40.72
C ALA A 20 20.37 -94.46 -40.91
N ASP A 21 19.16 -95.01 -40.98
CA ASP A 21 17.88 -94.30 -40.94
C ASP A 21 16.81 -95.32 -40.50
N THR A 22 16.66 -95.48 -39.19
CA THR A 22 15.81 -96.52 -38.60
C THR A 22 14.63 -95.85 -37.90
N VAL A 23 13.42 -96.28 -38.25
CA VAL A 23 12.18 -95.87 -37.58
C VAL A 23 11.61 -97.07 -36.83
N LEU A 24 11.37 -96.91 -35.54
CA LEU A 24 10.61 -97.85 -34.72
C LEU A 24 9.21 -97.26 -34.53
N ASP A 25 8.19 -97.97 -34.99
CA ASP A 25 6.79 -97.53 -34.92
C ASP A 25 6.04 -98.34 -33.86
N LEU A 26 5.54 -97.64 -32.83
CA LEU A 26 4.78 -98.24 -31.73
C LEU A 26 3.28 -97.87 -31.82
N ARG A 27 2.85 -97.16 -32.86
CA ARG A 27 1.47 -96.64 -32.99
C ARG A 27 0.44 -97.75 -33.21
N GLY A 28 -0.83 -97.42 -32.94
CA GLY A 28 -1.98 -98.20 -33.44
C GLY A 28 -2.35 -99.46 -32.66
N VAL A 29 -1.62 -99.80 -31.60
CA VAL A 29 -1.80 -101.06 -30.86
C VAL A 29 -2.63 -100.90 -29.58
N GLY A 30 -2.46 -99.79 -28.87
CA GLY A 30 -3.07 -99.57 -27.56
C GLY A 30 -4.58 -99.29 -27.60
N GLU A 31 -5.09 -98.87 -26.44
CA GLU A 31 -6.47 -98.43 -26.29
C GLU A 31 -6.78 -97.19 -27.16
N PRO A 32 -8.03 -97.02 -27.63
CA PRO A 32 -8.45 -95.79 -28.32
C PRO A 32 -8.19 -94.54 -27.47
N VAL A 33 -7.78 -93.45 -28.14
CA VAL A 33 -7.60 -92.15 -27.50
C VAL A 33 -8.97 -91.64 -27.03
N PRO A 34 -9.15 -91.28 -25.74
CA PRO A 34 -10.48 -90.98 -25.19
C PRO A 34 -11.14 -89.72 -25.74
N ARG A 35 -10.36 -88.67 -26.06
CA ARG A 35 -10.86 -87.38 -26.56
C ARG A 35 -9.99 -86.86 -27.69
N PRO A 36 -10.00 -87.51 -28.87
CA PRO A 36 -9.09 -87.16 -29.95
C PRO A 36 -9.28 -85.70 -30.37
N ALA A 37 -8.18 -84.97 -30.47
CA ALA A 37 -8.16 -83.64 -31.04
C ALA A 37 -8.61 -83.70 -32.51
N PRO A 38 -9.32 -82.67 -33.02
CA PRO A 38 -9.77 -82.64 -34.40
C PRO A 38 -8.56 -82.68 -35.33
N THR A 39 -8.42 -83.76 -36.10
CA THR A 39 -7.39 -83.91 -37.12
C THR A 39 -7.93 -83.38 -38.44
N GLN A 40 -7.26 -82.40 -39.05
CA GLN A 40 -7.51 -82.07 -40.45
C GLN A 40 -6.91 -83.20 -41.30
N GLY A 41 -7.76 -84.10 -41.77
CA GLY A 41 -7.36 -85.17 -42.70
C GLY A 41 -6.87 -84.59 -44.02
N ASP A 42 -5.82 -85.19 -44.57
CA ASP A 42 -5.33 -84.90 -45.91
C ASP A 42 -6.38 -85.44 -46.91
N PHE A 43 -6.93 -84.59 -47.79
CA PHE A 43 -8.10 -84.87 -48.65
C PHE A 43 -7.96 -86.09 -49.60
N PHE A 44 -6.77 -86.71 -49.65
CA PHE A 44 -6.39 -87.79 -50.56
C PHE A 44 -5.82 -89.04 -49.86
N ALA A 45 -5.93 -89.16 -48.53
CA ALA A 45 -5.50 -90.35 -47.79
C ALA A 45 -6.65 -91.37 -47.69
N ASP A 46 -6.33 -92.67 -47.77
CA ASP A 46 -7.29 -93.73 -47.42
C ASP A 46 -7.74 -93.52 -45.96
N GLU A 47 -9.05 -93.49 -45.72
CA GLU A 47 -9.61 -93.24 -44.38
C GLU A 47 -9.06 -94.26 -43.37
N PRO A 48 -8.35 -93.83 -42.31
CA PRO A 48 -7.87 -94.75 -41.29
C PRO A 48 -9.07 -95.40 -40.57
N SER A 49 -9.04 -96.73 -40.46
CA SER A 49 -10.12 -97.51 -39.88
C SER A 49 -10.19 -97.32 -38.35
N GLY A 50 -10.99 -96.35 -37.89
CA GLY A 50 -11.37 -96.18 -36.48
C GLY A 50 -10.69 -95.03 -35.74
N PRO A 51 -11.08 -94.77 -34.48
CA PRO A 51 -10.51 -93.70 -33.68
C PRO A 51 -9.00 -93.91 -33.48
N PRO A 52 -8.19 -92.84 -33.41
CA PRO A 52 -6.76 -92.96 -33.20
C PRO A 52 -6.48 -93.74 -31.92
N ARG A 53 -5.59 -94.72 -32.00
CA ARG A 53 -5.19 -95.58 -30.88
C ARG A 53 -3.88 -95.10 -30.27
N ARG A 54 -3.74 -95.31 -28.97
CA ARG A 54 -2.50 -95.07 -28.21
C ARG A 54 -1.37 -95.98 -28.68
N PRO A 55 -0.11 -95.65 -28.39
CA PRO A 55 1.02 -96.52 -28.69
C PRO A 55 0.96 -97.83 -27.90
N ALA A 56 1.75 -98.81 -28.30
CA ALA A 56 1.86 -100.10 -27.62
C ALA A 56 2.31 -99.88 -26.15
N PRO A 57 1.57 -100.41 -25.15
CA PRO A 57 1.89 -100.19 -23.73
C PRO A 57 3.18 -100.90 -23.30
N ALA A 58 3.58 -101.95 -24.04
CA ALA A 58 4.85 -102.64 -23.87
C ALA A 58 5.35 -103.15 -25.22
N GLY A 59 6.66 -103.11 -25.43
CA GLY A 59 7.33 -103.64 -26.61
C GLY A 59 8.58 -104.43 -26.22
N VAL A 60 8.78 -105.59 -26.82
CA VAL A 60 9.97 -106.42 -26.59
C VAL A 60 10.89 -106.33 -27.80
N LEU A 61 12.10 -105.82 -27.58
CA LEU A 61 13.15 -105.74 -28.60
C LEU A 61 14.08 -106.95 -28.47
N PHE A 62 13.98 -107.86 -29.44
CA PHE A 62 14.90 -108.99 -29.60
C PHE A 62 16.06 -108.56 -30.50
N LEU A 63 17.26 -108.51 -29.91
CA LEU A 63 18.51 -108.21 -30.60
C LEU A 63 19.56 -109.20 -30.09
N GLU A 64 20.44 -109.64 -30.98
CA GLU A 64 21.62 -110.44 -30.59
C GLU A 64 22.53 -109.61 -29.66
N ASN A 65 23.36 -110.29 -28.87
CA ASN A 65 24.34 -109.61 -28.01
C ASN A 65 25.24 -108.71 -28.86
N GLY A 66 25.28 -107.41 -28.53
CA GLY A 66 26.00 -106.39 -29.31
C GLY A 66 25.16 -105.72 -30.42
N GLY A 67 23.93 -106.17 -30.67
CA GLY A 67 23.00 -105.60 -31.66
C GLY A 67 22.43 -104.22 -31.33
N GLY A 68 22.94 -103.56 -30.28
CA GLY A 68 22.62 -102.16 -29.98
C GLY A 68 21.46 -101.93 -29.02
N LYS A 69 20.89 -102.94 -28.34
CA LYS A 69 19.77 -102.75 -27.38
C LYS A 69 20.06 -101.67 -26.33
N SER A 70 21.19 -101.76 -25.64
CA SER A 70 21.59 -100.76 -24.64
C SER A 70 21.99 -99.42 -25.27
N VAL A 71 22.42 -99.41 -26.54
CA VAL A 71 22.73 -98.19 -27.30
C VAL A 71 21.43 -97.45 -27.60
N LEU A 72 20.41 -98.14 -28.11
CA LEU A 72 19.08 -97.58 -28.38
C LEU A 72 18.51 -96.90 -27.13
N LEU A 73 18.52 -97.58 -25.98
CA LEU A 73 18.08 -96.98 -24.72
C LEU A 73 18.88 -95.72 -24.38
N LYS A 74 20.22 -95.78 -24.44
CA LYS A 74 21.08 -94.61 -24.19
C LYS A 74 20.79 -93.45 -25.13
N LEU A 75 20.45 -93.71 -26.39
CA LEU A 75 20.09 -92.69 -27.37
C LEU A 75 18.74 -92.04 -27.02
N ILE A 76 17.72 -92.81 -26.69
CA ILE A 76 16.41 -92.30 -26.25
C ILE A 76 16.58 -91.41 -25.01
N PHE A 77 17.27 -91.91 -23.97
CA PHE A 77 17.53 -91.14 -22.76
C PHE A 77 18.37 -89.88 -23.03
N SER A 78 19.19 -89.85 -24.07
CA SER A 78 19.99 -88.65 -24.39
C SER A 78 19.15 -87.45 -24.86
N VAL A 79 17.92 -87.69 -25.31
CA VAL A 79 16.94 -86.64 -25.63
C VAL A 79 16.22 -86.18 -24.37
N MET A 80 15.77 -87.13 -23.54
CA MET A 80 14.94 -86.85 -22.35
C MET A 80 15.71 -86.38 -21.13
N LEU A 81 16.98 -86.78 -21.02
CA LEU A 81 17.85 -86.50 -19.88
C LEU A 81 19.17 -85.91 -20.40
N PRO A 82 19.17 -84.63 -20.84
CA PRO A 82 20.39 -83.96 -21.26
C PRO A 82 21.40 -83.88 -20.11
N GLY A 83 22.70 -83.92 -20.45
CA GLY A 83 23.78 -83.71 -19.48
C GLY A 83 24.57 -84.94 -19.04
N HIS A 84 25.82 -84.68 -18.66
CA HIS A 84 26.89 -85.67 -18.45
C HIS A 84 26.69 -86.63 -17.28
N ARG A 85 25.85 -86.28 -16.30
CA ARG A 85 25.55 -87.10 -15.13
C ARG A 85 24.35 -88.02 -15.33
N ASN A 86 23.62 -87.85 -16.43
CA ASN A 86 22.28 -88.42 -16.54
C ASN A 86 22.10 -89.59 -17.52
N THR A 87 23.14 -89.99 -18.24
CA THR A 87 23.12 -91.14 -19.17
C THR A 87 23.22 -92.48 -18.44
N LEU A 88 22.42 -93.48 -18.85
CA LEU A 88 22.40 -94.83 -18.28
C LEU A 88 23.81 -95.45 -18.18
N GLY A 89 24.18 -95.96 -16.99
CA GLY A 89 25.41 -96.73 -16.76
C GLY A 89 26.55 -96.00 -16.04
N GLY A 90 26.26 -95.02 -15.17
CA GLY A 90 27.11 -94.61 -14.03
C GLY A 90 28.47 -93.95 -14.29
N ALA A 91 29.09 -94.13 -15.45
CA ALA A 91 30.38 -93.56 -15.77
C ALA A 91 30.52 -93.30 -17.26
N SER A 92 31.09 -92.13 -17.58
CA SER A 92 31.52 -91.65 -18.90
C SER A 92 30.43 -91.02 -19.79
N SER A 93 30.31 -89.70 -19.63
CA SER A 93 29.71 -88.79 -20.62
C SER A 93 30.35 -88.84 -22.02
N GLY A 94 31.45 -89.58 -22.17
CA GLY A 94 32.10 -89.85 -23.46
C GLY A 94 31.52 -91.03 -24.24
N VAL A 95 30.57 -91.82 -23.72
CA VAL A 95 30.04 -92.99 -24.45
C VAL A 95 29.21 -92.58 -25.67
N LEU A 96 28.33 -91.57 -25.55
CA LEU A 96 27.51 -91.11 -26.68
C LEU A 96 28.35 -90.54 -27.83
N ARG A 97 29.51 -89.94 -27.51
CA ARG A 97 30.47 -89.45 -28.50
C ARG A 97 31.08 -90.56 -29.35
N LYS A 98 31.23 -91.76 -28.77
CA LYS A 98 31.71 -92.96 -29.49
C LYS A 98 30.67 -93.49 -30.48
N PHE A 99 29.42 -93.01 -30.43
CA PHE A 99 28.34 -93.40 -31.33
C PHE A 99 28.19 -92.45 -32.53
N LEU A 100 29.07 -91.47 -32.69
CA LEU A 100 29.07 -90.56 -33.84
C LEU A 100 30.41 -90.59 -34.57
N LEU A 101 30.39 -90.83 -35.88
CA LEU A 101 31.59 -90.80 -36.71
C LEU A 101 31.93 -89.36 -37.11
N ALA A 102 33.17 -89.16 -37.58
CA ALA A 102 33.74 -87.86 -37.87
C ALA A 102 32.90 -87.02 -38.85
N GLU A 103 32.41 -87.62 -39.94
CA GLU A 103 31.70 -86.89 -41.01
C GLU A 103 30.17 -86.86 -40.85
N ASP A 104 29.64 -87.33 -39.73
CA ASP A 104 28.20 -87.49 -39.54
C ASP A 104 27.55 -86.39 -38.71
N CYS A 105 26.29 -86.13 -39.06
CA CYS A 105 25.33 -85.44 -38.23
C CYS A 105 24.30 -86.49 -37.78
N GLY A 106 24.35 -86.84 -36.49
CA GLY A 106 23.52 -87.87 -35.90
C GLY A 106 22.24 -87.27 -35.32
N HIS A 107 21.10 -87.93 -35.56
CA HIS A 107 19.81 -87.49 -35.04
C HIS A 107 19.13 -88.60 -34.26
N VAL A 108 18.54 -88.23 -33.13
CA VAL A 108 17.59 -89.03 -32.36
C VAL A 108 16.32 -88.22 -32.26
N ALA A 109 15.21 -88.69 -32.82
CA ALA A 109 13.93 -88.02 -32.76
C ALA A 109 12.88 -88.95 -32.14
N LEU A 110 12.17 -88.45 -31.15
CA LEU A 110 11.15 -89.16 -30.38
C LEU A 110 9.82 -88.47 -30.62
N GLU A 111 8.86 -89.17 -31.19
CA GLU A 111 7.49 -88.69 -31.31
C GLU A 111 6.68 -89.21 -30.14
N TRP A 112 6.01 -88.31 -29.45
CA TRP A 112 5.20 -88.54 -28.27
C TRP A 112 3.74 -88.26 -28.59
N GLN A 113 2.84 -89.12 -28.11
CA GLN A 113 1.40 -88.94 -28.24
C GLN A 113 0.77 -88.65 -26.88
N HIS A 114 -0.02 -87.59 -26.78
CA HIS A 114 -0.75 -87.26 -25.58
C HIS A 114 -1.85 -88.29 -25.31
N THR A 115 -1.89 -88.88 -24.11
CA THR A 115 -2.77 -90.02 -23.78
C THR A 115 -4.25 -89.70 -23.84
N LEU A 116 -4.62 -88.43 -23.63
CA LEU A 116 -6.02 -87.98 -23.61
C LEU A 116 -6.48 -87.41 -24.95
N THR A 117 -5.64 -86.58 -25.57
CA THR A 117 -5.99 -85.79 -26.77
C THR A 117 -5.46 -86.39 -28.06
N GLY A 118 -4.48 -87.28 -27.99
CA GLY A 118 -3.83 -87.86 -29.18
C GLY A 118 -2.93 -86.89 -29.93
N GLU A 119 -2.78 -85.65 -29.44
CA GLU A 119 -1.86 -84.67 -30.00
C GLU A 119 -0.43 -85.17 -29.95
N LEU A 120 0.33 -84.84 -30.99
CA LEU A 120 1.69 -85.29 -31.16
C LEU A 120 2.67 -84.17 -30.84
N VAL A 121 3.80 -84.55 -30.25
CA VAL A 121 4.98 -83.68 -30.06
C VAL A 121 6.21 -84.48 -30.44
N VAL A 122 7.07 -83.92 -31.27
CA VAL A 122 8.38 -84.50 -31.55
C VAL A 122 9.41 -83.77 -30.72
N ALA A 123 10.18 -84.52 -29.94
CA ALA A 123 11.35 -84.05 -29.21
C ALA A 123 12.58 -84.78 -29.74
N GLY A 124 13.64 -84.06 -30.07
CA GLY A 124 14.80 -84.66 -30.71
C GLY A 124 16.10 -84.02 -30.29
N LYS A 125 17.18 -84.71 -30.63
CA LYS A 125 18.55 -84.31 -30.43
C LYS A 125 19.32 -84.46 -31.71
N VAL A 126 20.19 -83.50 -31.98
CA VAL A 126 21.17 -83.54 -33.06
C VAL A 126 22.58 -83.45 -32.48
N SER A 127 23.52 -84.15 -33.09
CA SER A 127 24.92 -84.15 -32.66
C SER A 127 25.86 -84.16 -33.87
N GLU A 128 26.91 -83.34 -33.81
CA GLU A 128 27.93 -83.22 -34.87
C GLU A 128 29.32 -82.92 -34.27
N TRP A 129 30.37 -83.51 -34.87
CA TRP A 129 31.75 -83.11 -34.58
C TRP A 129 32.10 -81.83 -35.36
N ARG A 130 32.45 -80.76 -34.64
CA ARG A 130 32.91 -79.50 -35.25
C ARG A 130 34.17 -79.77 -36.09
N GLY A 131 34.15 -79.34 -37.35
CA GLY A 131 35.23 -79.59 -38.30
C GLY A 131 35.29 -81.02 -38.83
N ARG A 132 34.28 -81.85 -38.57
CA ARG A 132 34.15 -83.23 -39.05
C ARG A 132 35.31 -84.15 -38.68
N GLN A 133 35.85 -83.97 -37.48
CA GLN A 133 36.96 -84.76 -36.96
C GLN A 133 36.66 -85.20 -35.52
N ILE A 134 36.81 -86.49 -35.25
CA ILE A 134 36.70 -87.03 -33.89
C ILE A 134 37.82 -86.42 -33.04
N SER A 135 37.47 -85.90 -31.86
CA SER A 135 38.42 -85.27 -30.95
C SER A 135 38.17 -85.69 -29.51
N SER A 136 39.22 -85.72 -28.69
CA SER A 136 39.10 -85.88 -27.24
C SER A 136 38.59 -84.60 -26.56
N ASP A 137 38.69 -83.43 -27.21
CA ASP A 137 38.22 -82.15 -26.67
C ASP A 137 36.68 -82.10 -26.64
N PRO A 138 36.07 -82.00 -25.44
CA PRO A 138 34.63 -81.87 -25.29
C PRO A 138 33.98 -80.72 -26.05
N ARG A 139 34.70 -79.63 -26.27
CA ARG A 139 34.17 -78.41 -26.90
C ARG A 139 33.98 -78.55 -28.41
N LYS A 140 34.59 -79.58 -29.01
CA LYS A 140 34.44 -79.89 -30.44
C LYS A 140 33.23 -80.78 -30.73
N PHE A 141 32.60 -81.35 -29.71
CA PHE A 141 31.34 -82.07 -29.87
C PHE A 141 30.18 -81.10 -29.67
N ALA A 142 29.40 -80.87 -30.72
CA ALA A 142 28.23 -80.00 -30.66
C ALA A 142 26.96 -80.84 -30.50
N GLU A 143 26.11 -80.43 -29.57
CA GLU A 143 24.81 -81.03 -29.29
C GLU A 143 23.77 -79.93 -29.23
N ALA A 144 22.58 -80.20 -29.76
CA ALA A 144 21.41 -79.38 -29.54
C ALA A 144 20.17 -80.26 -29.51
N TRP A 145 19.14 -79.72 -28.87
CA TRP A 145 17.83 -80.33 -28.78
C TRP A 145 16.82 -79.46 -29.51
N TYR A 146 15.78 -80.09 -30.01
CA TYR A 146 14.71 -79.43 -30.72
C TYR A 146 13.39 -80.09 -30.42
N SER A 147 12.32 -79.31 -30.47
CA SER A 147 10.97 -79.85 -30.48
C SER A 147 10.09 -79.13 -31.49
N PHE A 148 9.02 -79.81 -31.89
CA PHE A 148 7.96 -79.24 -32.72
C PHE A 148 6.70 -80.10 -32.61
N ARG A 149 5.55 -79.51 -32.90
CA ARG A 149 4.29 -80.24 -33.13
C ARG A 149 4.22 -80.66 -34.60
N PRO A 150 4.19 -81.96 -34.92
CA PRO A 150 4.16 -82.42 -36.29
C PRO A 150 2.84 -82.04 -36.96
N GLY A 151 2.90 -81.66 -38.23
CA GLY A 151 1.76 -81.22 -39.02
C GLY A 151 2.09 -81.16 -40.51
N PRO A 152 1.19 -80.62 -41.35
CA PRO A 152 1.47 -80.43 -42.77
C PRO A 152 2.76 -79.63 -42.98
N GLY A 153 3.71 -80.22 -43.70
CA GLY A 153 5.02 -79.59 -43.99
C GLY A 153 6.19 -80.11 -43.15
N LEU A 154 5.97 -80.59 -41.91
CA LEU A 154 7.02 -81.18 -41.08
C LEU A 154 6.48 -82.25 -40.14
N SER A 155 7.00 -83.47 -40.30
CA SER A 155 6.66 -84.65 -39.50
C SER A 155 7.93 -85.45 -39.18
N LEU A 156 7.81 -86.50 -38.37
CA LEU A 156 8.94 -87.41 -38.10
C LEU A 156 9.51 -88.03 -39.38
N ASP A 157 8.67 -88.34 -40.38
CA ASP A 157 9.08 -88.98 -41.64
C ASP A 157 9.74 -87.99 -42.61
N SER A 158 9.31 -86.73 -42.58
CA SER A 158 9.79 -85.66 -43.46
C SER A 158 10.88 -84.77 -42.84
N LEU A 159 11.47 -85.17 -41.70
CA LEU A 159 12.57 -84.45 -41.05
C LEU A 159 13.69 -84.09 -42.05
N PRO A 160 14.16 -82.82 -42.09
CA PRO A 160 15.11 -82.34 -43.09
C PRO A 160 16.57 -82.77 -42.79
N VAL A 161 16.80 -84.07 -42.58
CA VAL A 161 18.13 -84.63 -42.25
C VAL A 161 19.08 -84.76 -43.46
N ALA A 162 18.56 -84.62 -44.69
CA ALA A 162 19.33 -84.64 -45.95
C ALA A 162 18.92 -83.48 -46.88
N GLU A 163 19.73 -83.18 -47.90
CA GLU A 163 19.53 -82.06 -48.85
C GLU A 163 18.16 -82.09 -49.52
N ALA A 164 17.68 -83.25 -49.99
CA ALA A 164 16.32 -83.44 -50.45
C ALA A 164 15.50 -84.19 -49.37
N SER A 165 14.44 -83.57 -48.86
CA SER A 165 13.42 -84.26 -48.08
C SER A 165 12.13 -84.24 -48.89
N ALA A 166 11.65 -85.40 -49.33
CA ALA A 166 10.39 -85.47 -50.06
C ALA A 166 9.25 -85.03 -49.11
N MET A 167 8.49 -84.02 -49.53
CA MET A 167 7.36 -83.48 -48.76
C MET A 167 6.26 -84.53 -48.51
N ARG A 168 6.25 -85.62 -49.29
CA ARG A 168 5.43 -86.82 -49.09
C ARG A 168 6.29 -88.10 -49.18
N PRO A 169 6.33 -88.94 -48.14
CA PRO A 169 6.96 -90.25 -48.21
C PRO A 169 6.13 -91.21 -49.08
N ARG A 170 6.79 -92.23 -49.65
CA ARG A 170 6.16 -93.20 -50.60
C ARG A 170 5.30 -94.26 -49.89
N ALA A 171 5.45 -94.39 -48.56
CA ALA A 171 4.68 -95.21 -47.62
C ALA A 171 4.84 -94.63 -46.20
N GLU A 172 3.86 -94.79 -45.31
CA GLU A 172 3.99 -94.39 -43.90
C GLU A 172 5.14 -95.15 -43.21
N GLY A 173 5.98 -94.43 -42.45
CA GLY A 173 7.17 -95.01 -41.81
C GLY A 173 8.42 -95.13 -42.70
N ALA A 174 8.33 -94.79 -43.99
CA ALA A 174 9.50 -94.71 -44.87
C ALA A 174 10.07 -93.28 -44.89
N SER A 175 11.38 -93.16 -44.65
CA SER A 175 12.09 -91.88 -44.69
C SER A 175 11.94 -91.12 -46.01
N GLY A 176 11.62 -89.82 -45.93
CA GLY A 176 11.64 -88.91 -47.07
C GLY A 176 13.03 -88.37 -47.44
N ALA A 177 14.08 -88.67 -46.66
CA ALA A 177 15.40 -88.08 -46.80
C ALA A 177 16.22 -88.76 -47.92
N ARG A 178 16.66 -87.97 -48.90
CA ARG A 178 17.52 -88.39 -50.02
C ARG A 178 18.64 -87.37 -50.27
N GLY A 179 19.79 -87.83 -50.74
CA GLY A 179 20.93 -86.98 -51.07
C GLY A 179 21.93 -86.80 -49.92
N ARG A 180 22.74 -85.74 -49.97
CA ARG A 180 23.81 -85.52 -49.00
C ARG A 180 23.23 -85.20 -47.62
N ARG A 181 23.83 -85.75 -46.56
CA ARG A 181 23.48 -85.44 -45.16
C ARG A 181 23.67 -83.96 -44.87
N ARG A 182 22.71 -83.33 -44.18
CA ARG A 182 22.87 -81.95 -43.73
C ARG A 182 23.82 -81.88 -42.54
N THR A 183 24.49 -80.75 -42.39
CA THR A 183 25.21 -80.42 -41.14
C THR A 183 24.20 -80.01 -40.08
N MET A 184 24.61 -79.99 -38.81
CA MET A 184 23.77 -79.53 -37.69
C MET A 184 23.27 -78.11 -37.93
N LYS A 185 24.14 -77.22 -38.46
CA LYS A 185 23.76 -75.87 -38.88
C LYS A 185 22.69 -75.89 -39.99
N GLY A 186 22.91 -76.68 -41.05
CA GLY A 186 21.95 -76.76 -42.16
C GLY A 186 20.60 -77.38 -41.76
N PHE A 187 20.60 -78.26 -40.75
CA PHE A 187 19.38 -78.77 -40.14
C PHE A 187 18.67 -77.69 -39.29
N ARG A 188 19.41 -76.95 -38.46
CA ARG A 188 18.87 -75.82 -37.68
C ARG A 188 18.21 -74.78 -38.57
N ASP A 189 18.89 -74.40 -39.65
CA ASP A 189 18.39 -73.41 -40.61
C ASP A 189 17.08 -73.90 -41.25
N ALA A 190 17.00 -75.19 -41.59
CA ALA A 190 15.79 -75.81 -42.15
C ALA A 190 14.61 -75.88 -41.18
N MET A 191 14.88 -76.25 -39.92
CA MET A 191 13.87 -76.28 -38.85
C MET A 191 13.35 -74.87 -38.54
N THR A 192 14.25 -73.89 -38.50
CA THR A 192 13.91 -72.49 -38.27
C THR A 192 13.05 -71.94 -39.40
N GLU A 193 13.39 -72.27 -40.65
CA GLU A 193 12.61 -71.84 -41.81
C GLU A 193 11.24 -72.52 -41.86
N ALA A 194 11.15 -73.82 -41.53
CA ALA A 194 9.88 -74.53 -41.40
C ALA A 194 8.99 -73.91 -40.31
N GLY A 195 9.55 -73.53 -39.16
CA GLY A 195 8.81 -72.85 -38.09
C GLY A 195 8.30 -71.47 -38.48
N LYS A 196 9.04 -70.73 -39.32
CA LYS A 196 8.57 -69.45 -39.90
C LYS A 196 7.45 -69.65 -40.92
N ALA A 197 7.61 -70.62 -41.81
CA ALA A 197 6.62 -70.93 -42.84
C ALA A 197 5.32 -71.49 -42.25
N TYR A 198 5.43 -72.25 -41.15
CA TYR A 198 4.33 -72.94 -40.50
C TYR A 198 4.37 -72.70 -38.98
N PRO A 199 3.81 -71.58 -38.48
CA PRO A 199 3.83 -71.24 -37.06
C PRO A 199 3.18 -72.28 -36.14
N HIS A 200 2.23 -73.07 -36.66
CA HIS A 200 1.56 -74.15 -35.92
C HIS A 200 2.51 -75.29 -35.49
N LEU A 201 3.71 -75.36 -36.08
CA LEU A 201 4.71 -76.35 -35.71
C LEU A 201 5.37 -76.05 -34.36
N GLU A 202 5.26 -74.82 -33.83
CA GLU A 202 5.85 -74.45 -32.52
C GLU A 202 7.32 -74.90 -32.37
N VAL A 203 8.15 -74.62 -33.38
CA VAL A 203 9.52 -75.11 -33.42
C VAL A 203 10.37 -74.43 -32.33
N VAL A 204 10.99 -75.22 -31.47
CA VAL A 204 11.94 -74.78 -30.43
C VAL A 204 13.30 -75.42 -30.66
N TRP A 205 14.37 -74.66 -30.41
CA TRP A 205 15.76 -75.10 -30.53
C TRP A 205 16.58 -74.64 -29.33
N GLU A 206 17.18 -75.57 -28.61
CA GLU A 206 17.95 -75.30 -27.40
C GLU A 206 19.33 -75.97 -27.42
N GLU A 207 20.35 -75.24 -26.97
CA GLU A 207 21.74 -75.73 -26.87
C GLU A 207 22.18 -75.87 -25.40
N ILE A 208 21.36 -75.40 -24.46
CA ILE A 208 21.63 -75.42 -23.02
C ILE A 208 20.78 -76.50 -22.36
N HIS A 209 21.41 -77.41 -21.61
CA HIS A 209 20.73 -78.54 -20.96
C HIS A 209 19.59 -78.11 -20.03
N ASP A 210 19.83 -77.11 -19.18
CA ASP A 210 18.85 -76.67 -18.18
C ASP A 210 17.60 -76.06 -18.84
N ARG A 211 17.79 -75.26 -19.90
CA ARG A 211 16.68 -74.72 -20.70
C ARG A 211 15.90 -75.80 -21.42
N TRP A 212 16.58 -76.83 -21.92
CA TRP A 212 15.90 -77.97 -22.53
C TRP A 212 15.08 -78.76 -21.51
N ASN A 213 15.58 -78.93 -20.28
CA ASN A 213 14.83 -79.59 -19.20
C ASN A 213 13.57 -78.78 -18.82
N GLU A 214 13.69 -77.46 -18.68
CA GLU A 214 12.54 -76.57 -18.43
C GLU A 214 11.51 -76.70 -19.56
N HIS A 215 11.96 -76.66 -20.82
CA HIS A 215 11.09 -76.79 -21.99
C HIS A 215 10.39 -78.16 -22.09
N LEU A 216 11.07 -79.26 -21.74
CA LEU A 216 10.43 -80.58 -21.63
C LEU A 216 9.32 -80.59 -20.58
N GLY A 217 9.53 -79.90 -19.45
CA GLY A 217 8.52 -79.68 -18.42
C GLY A 217 7.30 -78.93 -18.95
N ASP A 218 7.51 -77.84 -19.71
CA ASP A 218 6.44 -77.05 -20.33
C ASP A 218 5.63 -77.84 -21.37
N LEU A 219 6.28 -78.75 -22.10
CA LEU A 219 5.61 -79.68 -23.02
C LEU A 219 4.82 -80.78 -22.28
N GLY A 220 4.97 -80.92 -20.96
CA GLY A 220 4.38 -82.00 -20.18
C GLY A 220 5.09 -83.35 -20.33
N LEU A 221 6.33 -83.33 -20.80
CA LEU A 221 7.24 -84.48 -20.89
C LEU A 221 8.17 -84.47 -19.68
N ASP A 222 7.73 -84.99 -18.54
CA ASP A 222 8.48 -84.95 -17.29
C ASP A 222 9.79 -85.79 -17.35
N PRO A 223 10.98 -85.15 -17.32
CA PRO A 223 12.27 -85.86 -17.31
C PRO A 223 12.48 -86.72 -16.04
N GLU A 224 11.85 -86.37 -14.91
CA GLU A 224 12.06 -87.05 -13.63
C GLU A 224 11.53 -88.49 -13.63
N LEU A 225 10.47 -88.78 -14.41
CA LEU A 225 9.98 -90.15 -14.61
C LEU A 225 11.03 -91.07 -15.25
N PHE A 226 11.86 -90.53 -16.15
CA PHE A 226 12.96 -91.26 -16.77
C PHE A 226 14.17 -91.40 -15.84
N ARG A 227 14.33 -90.49 -14.86
CA ARG A 227 15.37 -90.59 -13.83
C ARG A 227 15.13 -91.80 -12.92
N TYR A 228 13.89 -92.03 -12.49
CA TYR A 228 13.53 -93.20 -11.68
C TYR A 228 13.71 -94.52 -12.42
N GLN A 229 13.29 -94.59 -13.70
CA GLN A 229 13.55 -95.77 -14.53
C GLN A 229 15.04 -96.00 -14.73
N ARG A 230 15.87 -94.95 -14.83
CA ARG A 230 17.32 -95.10 -14.92
C ARG A 230 17.92 -95.68 -13.65
N GLU A 231 17.51 -95.19 -12.47
CA GLU A 231 17.96 -95.74 -11.18
C GLU A 231 17.60 -97.21 -11.07
N MET A 232 16.36 -97.60 -11.39
CA MET A 232 15.95 -99.01 -11.41
C MET A 232 16.67 -99.87 -12.46
N ASN A 233 17.00 -99.33 -13.65
CA ASN A 233 17.71 -100.08 -14.71
C ASN A 233 19.23 -100.11 -14.52
N ALA A 234 19.80 -99.21 -13.71
CA ALA A 234 21.23 -99.24 -13.34
C ALA A 234 21.54 -100.40 -12.37
N ASP A 235 20.51 -100.97 -11.75
CA ASP A 235 20.61 -102.02 -10.73
C ASP A 235 20.52 -103.46 -11.26
N GLU A 236 20.40 -103.68 -12.58
CA GLU A 236 20.27 -105.04 -13.15
C GLU A 236 21.58 -105.87 -13.10
N GLY A 237 22.74 -105.27 -12.78
CA GLY A 237 24.05 -105.94 -12.93
C GLY A 237 25.01 -105.94 -11.74
N GLU A 238 24.78 -105.17 -10.67
CA GLU A 238 25.83 -104.97 -9.64
C GLU A 238 25.30 -104.72 -8.22
N ALA A 239 24.21 -105.41 -7.83
CA ALA A 239 23.61 -105.30 -6.49
C ALA A 239 24.58 -105.69 -5.33
N ALA A 240 25.66 -106.43 -5.61
CA ALA A 240 26.59 -106.89 -4.59
C ALA A 240 27.57 -105.80 -4.08
N GLY A 241 27.82 -104.74 -4.85
CA GLY A 241 28.76 -103.68 -4.47
C GLY A 241 28.22 -102.68 -3.45
N LEU A 242 26.89 -102.49 -3.43
CA LEU A 242 26.22 -101.50 -2.58
C LEU A 242 26.20 -101.86 -1.09
N PHE A 243 26.36 -103.15 -0.74
CA PHE A 243 26.37 -103.62 0.65
C PHE A 243 27.77 -103.78 1.25
N ALA A 244 28.83 -103.44 0.51
CA ALA A 244 30.21 -103.48 1.01
C ALA A 244 30.58 -102.21 1.80
N VAL A 245 29.77 -101.85 2.81
CA VAL A 245 30.01 -100.68 3.66
C VAL A 245 30.84 -101.09 4.89
N LYS A 246 31.94 -100.37 5.15
CA LYS A 246 32.92 -100.72 6.20
C LYS A 246 32.55 -100.21 7.60
N LYS A 247 31.57 -99.31 7.71
CA LYS A 247 31.11 -98.70 8.96
C LYS A 247 29.59 -98.61 8.97
N ASP A 248 29.00 -98.88 10.14
CA ASP A 248 27.55 -98.89 10.35
C ASP A 248 26.89 -97.52 10.09
N SER A 249 27.62 -96.42 10.27
CA SER A 249 27.17 -95.06 9.95
C SER A 249 26.86 -94.89 8.46
N ASP A 250 27.71 -95.46 7.61
CA ASP A 250 27.64 -95.29 6.16
C ASP A 250 26.47 -96.11 5.58
N PHE A 251 26.14 -97.24 6.23
CA PHE A 251 24.94 -98.03 5.94
C PHE A 251 23.66 -97.28 6.35
N THR A 252 23.70 -96.59 7.49
CA THR A 252 22.56 -95.78 7.97
C THR A 252 22.30 -94.59 7.05
N ASP A 253 23.36 -93.90 6.61
CA ASP A 253 23.25 -92.81 5.62
C ASP A 253 22.73 -93.32 4.27
N LEU A 254 23.15 -94.51 3.83
CA LEU A 254 22.65 -95.13 2.59
C LEU A 254 21.15 -95.43 2.68
N LEU A 255 20.68 -96.00 3.80
CA LEU A 255 19.26 -96.24 4.07
C LEU A 255 18.45 -94.95 4.15
N LEU A 256 18.97 -93.95 4.88
CA LEU A 256 18.31 -92.65 5.00
C LEU A 256 18.22 -91.97 3.64
N ARG A 257 19.24 -92.04 2.81
CA ARG A 257 19.22 -91.42 1.47
C ARG A 257 18.32 -92.16 0.47
N ALA A 258 18.13 -93.47 0.66
CA ALA A 258 17.23 -94.29 -0.16
C ALA A 258 15.76 -94.17 0.24
N VAL A 259 15.48 -93.89 1.53
CA VAL A 259 14.11 -93.81 2.08
C VAL A 259 13.63 -92.37 2.26
N THR A 260 14.54 -91.40 2.36
CA THR A 260 14.21 -89.98 2.54
C THR A 260 14.28 -89.28 1.19
N ASP A 261 13.15 -88.76 0.72
CA ASP A 261 13.09 -87.91 -0.46
C ASP A 261 13.85 -86.62 -0.17
N THR A 262 15.02 -86.41 -0.79
CA THR A 262 15.86 -85.23 -0.54
C THR A 262 15.15 -83.92 -0.91
N ARG A 263 14.06 -84.00 -1.69
CA ARG A 263 13.20 -82.86 -2.02
C ARG A 263 12.54 -82.23 -0.79
N ASP A 264 12.21 -83.01 0.24
CA ASP A 264 11.60 -82.48 1.47
C ASP A 264 12.63 -81.89 2.45
N THR A 265 13.88 -82.36 2.39
CA THR A 265 14.94 -81.88 3.30
C THR A 265 15.68 -80.65 2.77
N ASP A 266 15.85 -80.51 1.46
CA ASP A 266 16.50 -79.34 0.85
C ASP A 266 15.60 -78.11 0.99
N GLY A 267 14.29 -78.26 0.78
CA GLY A 267 13.33 -77.18 1.02
C GLY A 267 13.32 -76.70 2.48
N LEU A 268 13.45 -77.62 3.44
CA LEU A 268 13.55 -77.28 4.86
C LEU A 268 14.89 -76.59 5.18
N ALA A 269 16.00 -77.06 4.61
CA ALA A 269 17.31 -76.45 4.78
C ALA A 269 17.36 -75.02 4.23
N ASP A 270 16.81 -74.78 3.04
CA ASP A 270 16.69 -73.44 2.45
C ASP A 270 15.77 -72.54 3.27
N LEU A 271 14.66 -73.08 3.79
CA LEU A 271 13.76 -72.34 4.67
C LEU A 271 14.48 -71.91 5.95
N VAL A 272 15.19 -72.84 6.61
CA VAL A 272 15.94 -72.59 7.85
C VAL A 272 17.11 -71.63 7.59
N HIS A 273 17.83 -71.78 6.48
CA HIS A 273 18.91 -70.87 6.11
C HIS A 273 18.38 -69.46 5.79
N GLY A 274 17.24 -69.38 5.09
CA GLY A 274 16.53 -68.13 4.82
C GLY A 274 16.02 -67.46 6.10
N PHE A 275 15.47 -68.23 7.04
CA PHE A 275 15.05 -67.72 8.35
C PHE A 275 16.25 -67.30 9.20
N ALA A 276 17.34 -68.07 9.21
CA ALA A 276 18.57 -67.72 9.92
C ALA A 276 19.20 -66.43 9.37
N GLY A 277 19.24 -66.25 8.05
CA GLY A 277 19.69 -65.02 7.42
C GLY A 277 18.80 -63.82 7.75
N LYS A 278 17.47 -63.99 7.73
CA LYS A 278 16.52 -62.94 8.13
C LYS A 278 16.60 -62.61 9.62
N LEU A 279 16.76 -63.61 10.49
CA LEU A 279 16.94 -63.42 11.93
C LEU A 279 18.27 -62.74 12.25
N GLY A 280 19.35 -63.11 11.55
CA GLY A 280 20.67 -62.48 11.69
C GLY A 280 20.64 -60.98 11.35
N ARG A 281 19.82 -60.59 10.37
CA ARG A 281 19.64 -59.18 9.97
C ARG A 281 18.51 -58.45 10.69
N ARG A 282 17.73 -59.13 11.53
CA ARG A 282 16.56 -58.52 12.20
C ARG A 282 16.95 -57.34 13.08
N ALA A 283 18.05 -57.45 13.82
CA ALA A 283 18.53 -56.37 14.69
C ALA A 283 18.91 -55.13 13.87
N GLU A 284 19.66 -55.30 12.77
CA GLU A 284 19.99 -54.22 11.82
C GLU A 284 18.75 -53.59 11.21
N LEU A 285 17.84 -54.39 10.66
CA LEU A 285 16.61 -53.89 10.02
C LEU A 285 15.68 -53.18 11.00
N THR A 286 15.64 -53.63 12.26
CA THR A 286 14.87 -52.95 13.32
C THR A 286 15.53 -51.61 13.67
N ALA A 287 16.86 -51.57 13.80
CA ALA A 287 17.59 -50.34 14.04
C ALA A 287 17.45 -49.34 12.88
N GLU A 288 17.49 -49.81 11.63
CA GLU A 288 17.27 -48.99 10.45
C GLU A 288 15.84 -48.46 10.38
N ARG A 289 14.84 -49.30 10.66
CA ARG A 289 13.43 -48.87 10.78
C ARG A 289 13.27 -47.80 11.85
N ASP A 290 13.81 -48.03 13.04
CA ASP A 290 13.66 -47.12 14.18
C ASP A 290 14.39 -45.79 13.92
N PHE A 291 15.56 -45.85 13.31
CA PHE A 291 16.29 -44.66 12.86
C PHE A 291 15.49 -43.88 11.82
N THR A 292 14.91 -44.55 10.82
CA THR A 292 14.14 -43.91 9.75
C THR A 292 12.85 -43.30 10.28
N ALA A 293 12.14 -44.02 11.17
CA ALA A 293 10.95 -43.52 11.84
C ALA A 293 11.27 -42.30 12.73
N GLY A 294 12.32 -42.37 13.54
CA GLY A 294 12.77 -41.25 14.36
C GLY A 294 13.22 -40.04 13.54
N SER A 295 13.90 -40.29 12.40
CA SER A 295 14.29 -39.24 11.47
C SER A 295 13.08 -38.58 10.80
N LEU A 296 12.06 -39.36 10.44
CA LEU A 296 10.82 -38.85 9.87
C LEU A 296 10.08 -37.95 10.88
N ASP A 297 9.93 -38.39 12.14
CA ASP A 297 9.33 -37.59 13.21
C ASP A 297 10.02 -36.23 13.39
N LEU A 298 11.36 -36.20 13.33
CA LEU A 298 12.13 -34.97 13.43
C LEU A 298 11.94 -34.08 12.20
N LEU A 299 11.92 -34.66 11.00
CA LEU A 299 11.67 -33.93 9.76
C LEU A 299 10.27 -33.34 9.72
N GLU A 300 9.25 -34.06 10.18
CA GLU A 300 7.88 -33.56 10.28
C GLU A 300 7.80 -32.34 11.21
N ARG A 301 8.50 -32.37 12.36
CA ARG A 301 8.59 -31.21 13.26
C ARG A 301 9.27 -30.01 12.58
N ILE A 302 10.32 -30.24 11.79
CA ILE A 302 11.00 -29.18 11.02
C ILE A 302 10.06 -28.60 9.96
N VAL A 303 9.31 -29.44 9.24
CA VAL A 303 8.32 -29.00 8.25
C VAL A 303 7.23 -28.17 8.90
N ALA A 304 6.67 -28.61 10.04
CA ALA A 304 5.68 -27.86 10.79
C ALA A 304 6.22 -26.50 11.27
N ALA A 305 7.44 -26.46 11.82
CA ALA A 305 8.08 -25.22 12.24
C ALA A 305 8.37 -24.29 11.05
N ALA A 306 8.78 -24.84 9.91
CA ALA A 306 9.01 -24.08 8.69
C ALA A 306 7.70 -23.48 8.14
N ALA A 307 6.59 -24.23 8.20
CA ALA A 307 5.27 -23.76 7.81
C ALA A 307 4.80 -22.60 8.70
N THR A 308 4.89 -22.75 10.04
CA THR A 308 4.56 -21.69 11.00
C THR A 308 5.42 -20.45 10.78
N ARG A 309 6.73 -20.64 10.54
CA ARG A 309 7.65 -19.54 10.20
C ARG A 309 7.24 -18.84 8.89
N GLY A 310 6.83 -19.61 7.88
CA GLY A 310 6.33 -19.11 6.60
C GLY A 310 5.10 -18.22 6.78
N GLN A 311 4.11 -18.69 7.56
CA GLN A 311 2.91 -17.93 7.89
C GLN A 311 3.25 -16.63 8.65
N ALA A 312 4.09 -16.71 9.68
CA ALA A 312 4.50 -15.54 10.46
C ALA A 312 5.22 -14.50 9.60
N ARG A 313 6.12 -14.93 8.69
CA ARG A 313 6.77 -14.04 7.71
C ARG A 313 5.77 -13.42 6.73
N GLY A 314 4.77 -14.19 6.28
CA GLY A 314 3.70 -13.69 5.41
C GLY A 314 2.91 -12.56 6.08
N VAL A 315 2.47 -12.78 7.32
CA VAL A 315 1.75 -11.77 8.13
C VAL A 315 2.63 -10.54 8.36
N HIS A 316 3.88 -10.72 8.75
CA HIS A 316 4.81 -9.62 8.97
C HIS A 316 5.02 -8.77 7.71
N ALA A 317 5.30 -9.41 6.56
CA ALA A 317 5.49 -8.70 5.29
C ALA A 317 4.22 -7.96 4.84
N GLN A 318 3.03 -8.51 5.09
CA GLN A 318 1.78 -7.82 4.79
C GLN A 318 1.54 -6.62 5.71
N SER A 319 1.83 -6.76 7.01
CA SER A 319 1.77 -5.66 7.97
C SER A 319 2.76 -4.56 7.62
N GLU A 320 3.99 -4.90 7.24
CA GLU A 320 5.00 -3.94 6.81
C GLU A 320 4.55 -3.17 5.56
N ARG A 321 3.99 -3.85 4.55
CA ARG A 321 3.39 -3.20 3.37
C ARG A 321 2.27 -2.24 3.76
N ARG A 322 1.34 -2.66 4.64
CA ARG A 322 0.24 -1.82 5.13
C ARG A 322 0.75 -0.59 5.87
N THR A 323 1.74 -0.74 6.74
CA THR A 323 2.36 0.36 7.48
C THR A 323 3.04 1.35 6.55
N ARG A 324 3.80 0.88 5.55
CA ARG A 324 4.44 1.78 4.56
C ARG A 324 3.41 2.56 3.74
N VAL A 325 2.30 1.91 3.32
CA VAL A 325 1.21 2.60 2.60
C VAL A 325 0.53 3.63 3.49
N LEU A 326 0.23 3.28 4.75
CA LEU A 326 -0.37 4.20 5.71
C LEU A 326 0.55 5.40 5.98
N ALA A 327 1.85 5.17 6.21
CA ALA A 327 2.83 6.24 6.42
C ALA A 327 2.87 7.21 5.23
N ARG A 328 2.91 6.70 3.98
CA ARG A 328 2.85 7.54 2.78
C ARG A 328 1.58 8.37 2.70
N ARG A 329 0.41 7.77 3.01
CA ARG A 329 -0.88 8.49 3.05
C ARG A 329 -0.90 9.58 4.11
N LEU A 330 -0.40 9.29 5.32
CA LEU A 330 -0.31 10.27 6.41
C LEU A 330 0.63 11.42 6.06
N THR A 331 1.79 11.13 5.45
CA THR A 331 2.73 12.17 5.01
C THR A 331 2.11 13.07 3.93
N ALA A 332 1.46 12.48 2.92
CA ALA A 332 0.79 13.25 1.88
C ALA A 332 -0.34 14.11 2.46
N ARG A 333 -1.15 13.56 3.38
CA ARG A 333 -2.20 14.29 4.08
C ARG A 333 -1.63 15.43 4.91
N ALA A 334 -0.54 15.20 5.64
CA ALA A 334 0.12 16.23 6.44
C ALA A 334 0.68 17.36 5.58
N GLN A 335 1.23 17.07 4.39
CA GLN A 335 1.65 18.11 3.44
C GLN A 335 0.46 18.94 2.94
N GLN A 336 -0.65 18.29 2.58
CA GLN A 336 -1.87 18.97 2.14
C GLN A 336 -2.44 19.89 3.24
N GLU A 337 -2.53 19.39 4.47
CA GLU A 337 -3.04 20.18 5.60
C GLU A 337 -2.10 21.33 5.98
N ARG A 338 -0.78 21.15 5.89
CA ARG A 338 0.17 22.28 6.03
C ARG A 338 -0.03 23.34 4.94
N GLY A 339 -0.28 22.93 3.70
CA GLY A 339 -0.60 23.85 2.60
C GLY A 339 -1.86 24.66 2.89
N ARG A 340 -2.95 24.00 3.28
CA ARG A 340 -4.22 24.65 3.68
C ARG A 340 -4.03 25.61 4.86
N ALA A 341 -3.25 25.21 5.87
CA ALA A 341 -2.95 26.06 7.02
C ALA A 341 -2.15 27.31 6.59
N ALA A 342 -1.20 27.17 5.67
CA ALA A 342 -0.45 28.31 5.13
C ALA A 342 -1.34 29.27 4.32
N GLU A 343 -2.22 28.74 3.47
CA GLU A 343 -3.23 29.54 2.75
C GLU A 343 -4.15 30.29 3.71
N LEU A 344 -4.66 29.62 4.74
CA LEU A 344 -5.51 30.24 5.75
C LEU A 344 -4.75 31.34 6.52
N ALA A 345 -3.49 31.11 6.88
CA ALA A 345 -2.65 32.11 7.53
C ALA A 345 -2.43 33.34 6.63
N GLN A 346 -2.20 33.14 5.33
CA GLN A 346 -2.12 34.24 4.36
C GLN A 346 -3.43 35.01 4.25
N HIS A 347 -4.56 34.30 4.23
CA HIS A 347 -5.89 34.92 4.20
C HIS A 347 -6.15 35.75 5.47
N MET A 348 -5.78 35.22 6.64
CA MET A 348 -5.86 35.94 7.91
C MET A 348 -4.97 37.18 7.92
N ALA A 349 -3.73 37.08 7.44
CA ALA A 349 -2.82 38.23 7.34
C ALA A 349 -3.36 39.32 6.41
N ARG A 350 -3.88 38.94 5.24
CA ARG A 350 -4.54 39.87 4.29
C ARG A 350 -5.81 40.48 4.88
N ALA A 351 -6.59 39.72 5.64
CA ALA A 351 -7.77 40.25 6.32
C ALA A 351 -7.36 41.26 7.41
N ALA A 352 -6.34 40.95 8.21
CA ALA A 352 -5.81 41.86 9.22
C ALA A 352 -5.30 43.17 8.60
N HIS A 353 -4.51 43.10 7.52
CA HIS A 353 -4.08 44.31 6.79
C HIS A 353 -5.27 45.12 6.29
N ARG A 354 -6.28 44.48 5.67
CA ARG A 354 -7.48 45.20 5.22
C ARG A 354 -8.24 45.89 6.36
N VAL A 355 -8.28 45.30 7.55
CA VAL A 355 -8.88 45.94 8.73
C VAL A 355 -8.06 47.16 9.14
N THR A 356 -6.74 47.03 9.25
CA THR A 356 -5.85 48.14 9.59
C THR A 356 -5.93 49.29 8.56
N ASP A 357 -5.93 48.96 7.26
CA ASP A 357 -6.06 49.96 6.19
C ASP A 357 -7.43 50.67 6.27
N ALA A 358 -8.51 49.93 6.54
CA ALA A 358 -9.84 50.50 6.71
C ALA A 358 -9.93 51.40 7.95
N GLU A 359 -9.30 51.02 9.07
CA GLU A 359 -9.21 51.85 10.27
C GLU A 359 -8.41 53.14 10.03
N GLN A 360 -7.28 53.05 9.32
CA GLN A 360 -6.49 54.23 8.93
C GLN A 360 -7.26 55.15 7.99
N ALA A 361 -7.93 54.61 6.98
CA ALA A 361 -8.77 55.37 6.05
C ALA A 361 -9.97 56.03 6.76
N ARG A 362 -10.57 55.34 7.74
CA ARG A 362 -11.61 55.90 8.60
C ARG A 362 -11.05 57.03 9.47
N GLY A 363 -9.87 56.85 10.05
CA GLY A 363 -9.18 57.86 10.85
C GLY A 363 -8.86 59.14 10.04
N SER A 364 -8.30 58.99 8.84
CA SER A 364 -8.01 60.13 7.96
C SER A 364 -9.29 60.84 7.48
N SER A 365 -10.35 60.08 7.18
CA SER A 365 -11.66 60.64 6.84
C SER A 365 -12.27 61.41 8.02
N ALA A 366 -12.16 60.87 9.24
CA ALA A 366 -12.64 61.54 10.45
C ALA A 366 -11.89 62.85 10.73
N LEU A 367 -10.56 62.86 10.56
CA LEU A 367 -9.73 64.08 10.69
C LEU A 367 -10.13 65.12 9.64
N THR A 368 -10.34 64.69 8.39
CA THR A 368 -10.78 65.59 7.32
C THR A 368 -12.17 66.17 7.61
N ALA A 369 -13.10 65.35 8.08
CA ALA A 369 -14.44 65.80 8.47
C ALA A 369 -14.39 66.80 9.65
N ALA A 370 -13.54 66.54 10.64
CA ALA A 370 -13.33 67.46 11.77
C ALA A 370 -12.73 68.80 11.31
N GLU A 371 -11.74 68.78 10.43
CA GLU A 371 -11.15 70.00 9.85
C GLU A 371 -12.17 70.79 9.01
N LEU A 372 -12.97 70.11 8.18
CA LEU A 372 -14.04 70.75 7.42
C LEU A 372 -15.11 71.37 8.34
N ALA A 373 -15.49 70.67 9.41
CA ALA A 373 -16.43 71.18 10.41
C ALA A 373 -15.86 72.42 11.12
N TYR A 374 -14.59 72.39 11.51
CA TYR A 374 -13.90 73.53 12.12
C TYR A 374 -13.85 74.74 11.17
N ARG A 375 -13.49 74.54 9.90
CA ARG A 375 -13.47 75.61 8.89
C ARG A 375 -14.86 76.17 8.65
N HIS A 376 -15.87 75.31 8.53
CA HIS A 376 -17.25 75.74 8.35
C HIS A 376 -17.71 76.58 9.55
N ALA A 377 -17.47 76.12 10.77
CA ALA A 377 -17.80 76.87 11.99
C ALA A 377 -17.05 78.22 12.06
N SER A 378 -15.77 78.24 11.69
CA SER A 378 -14.95 79.47 11.66
C SER A 378 -15.45 80.48 10.63
N LEU A 379 -15.83 80.03 9.43
CA LEU A 379 -16.40 80.88 8.40
C LEU A 379 -17.80 81.39 8.79
N ALA A 380 -18.63 80.53 9.39
CA ALA A 380 -19.93 80.91 9.90
C ALA A 380 -19.81 81.97 11.01
N LEU A 381 -18.84 81.81 11.92
CA LEU A 381 -18.53 82.81 12.94
C LEU A 381 -18.08 84.13 12.32
N ALA A 382 -17.15 84.10 11.36
CA ALA A 382 -16.68 85.32 10.69
C ALA A 382 -17.80 86.04 9.92
N ALA A 383 -18.72 85.30 9.30
CA ALA A 383 -19.91 85.86 8.66
C ALA A 383 -20.84 86.50 9.71
N ALA A 384 -21.13 85.79 10.80
CA ALA A 384 -21.94 86.31 11.90
C ALA A 384 -21.33 87.56 12.55
N ASP A 385 -20.01 87.62 12.72
CA ASP A 385 -19.30 88.80 13.24
C ASP A 385 -19.39 89.99 12.27
N LYS A 386 -19.29 89.73 10.96
CA LYS A 386 -19.48 90.78 9.94
C LYS A 386 -20.90 91.34 10.00
N ASP A 387 -21.90 90.48 10.08
CA ASP A 387 -23.30 90.87 10.16
C ASP A 387 -23.57 91.62 11.48
N ALA A 388 -23.04 91.15 12.60
CA ALA A 388 -23.14 91.83 13.89
C ALA A 388 -22.49 93.23 13.86
N ASN A 389 -21.35 93.38 13.19
CA ASN A 389 -20.70 94.68 13.02
C ASN A 389 -21.48 95.61 12.08
N ALA A 390 -22.10 95.08 11.03
CA ALA A 390 -23.00 95.85 10.16
C ALA A 390 -24.22 96.37 10.95
N LEU A 391 -24.89 95.49 11.71
CA LEU A 391 -26.00 95.86 12.58
C LEU A 391 -25.60 96.89 13.64
N ARG A 392 -24.40 96.77 14.24
CA ARG A 392 -23.88 97.78 15.17
C ARG A 392 -23.70 99.15 14.50
N ARG A 393 -23.24 99.20 13.25
CA ARG A 393 -23.13 100.44 12.47
C ARG A 393 -24.51 101.01 12.16
N GLU A 394 -25.44 100.19 11.69
CA GLU A 394 -26.83 100.62 11.44
C GLU A 394 -27.49 101.20 12.69
N ILE A 395 -27.29 100.57 13.85
CA ILE A 395 -27.76 101.11 15.14
C ILE A 395 -27.07 102.45 15.46
N GLY A 396 -25.76 102.57 15.21
CA GLY A 396 -25.01 103.81 15.38
C GLY A 396 -25.51 104.94 14.49
N ASP A 397 -25.74 104.65 13.21
CA ASP A 397 -26.26 105.59 12.21
C ASP A 397 -27.70 106.01 12.57
N ALA A 398 -28.55 105.05 12.95
CA ALA A 398 -29.91 105.31 13.40
C ALA A 398 -29.95 106.19 14.66
N ARG A 399 -29.06 105.93 15.64
CA ARG A 399 -28.91 106.78 16.84
C ARG A 399 -28.44 108.19 16.49
N THR A 400 -27.49 108.30 15.56
CA THR A 400 -26.97 109.60 15.08
C THR A 400 -28.07 110.39 14.38
N LEU A 401 -28.83 109.74 13.50
CA LEU A 401 -29.98 110.34 12.82
C LEU A 401 -31.06 110.77 13.81
N HIS A 402 -31.38 109.94 14.80
CA HIS A 402 -32.31 110.31 15.88
C HIS A 402 -31.83 111.53 16.66
N ALA A 403 -30.55 111.59 17.05
CA ALA A 403 -29.98 112.75 17.72
C ALA A 403 -30.00 114.01 16.84
N ALA A 404 -29.77 113.86 15.53
CA ALA A 404 -29.91 114.97 14.57
C ALA A 404 -31.36 115.47 14.50
N TRP A 405 -32.36 114.57 14.47
CA TRP A 405 -33.78 114.97 14.51
C TRP A 405 -34.16 115.68 15.82
N GLN A 406 -33.66 115.22 16.97
CA GLN A 406 -33.90 115.89 18.25
C GLN A 406 -33.31 117.31 18.28
N THR A 407 -32.18 117.53 17.62
CA THR A 407 -31.51 118.84 17.56
C THR A 407 -32.05 119.74 16.44
N ALA A 408 -32.75 119.19 15.45
CA ALA A 408 -33.31 119.93 14.31
C ALA A 408 -34.23 121.08 14.75
N GLU A 409 -35.09 120.86 15.74
CA GLU A 409 -35.98 121.93 16.25
C GLU A 409 -35.18 123.08 16.87
N THR A 410 -34.13 122.78 17.63
CA THR A 410 -33.23 123.77 18.21
C THR A 410 -32.50 124.57 17.13
N VAL A 411 -32.01 123.91 16.08
CA VAL A 411 -31.36 124.56 14.93
C VAL A 411 -32.34 125.46 14.16
N LEU A 412 -33.58 124.99 13.93
CA LEU A 412 -34.63 125.79 13.29
C LEU A 412 -35.02 127.01 14.14
N ARG A 413 -35.13 126.85 15.48
CA ARG A 413 -35.35 127.96 16.40
C ARG A 413 -34.21 128.97 16.37
N HIS A 414 -32.95 128.51 16.30
CA HIS A 414 -31.79 129.38 16.16
C HIS A 414 -31.81 130.14 14.83
N ARG A 415 -32.11 129.47 13.71
CA ARG A 415 -32.24 130.13 12.40
C ARG A 415 -33.37 131.17 12.38
N ALA A 416 -34.55 130.82 12.90
CA ALA A 416 -35.66 131.76 13.03
C ALA A 416 -35.37 132.93 14.00
N ALA A 417 -34.48 132.73 14.97
CA ALA A 417 -33.97 133.82 15.81
C ALA A 417 -32.98 134.71 15.02
N GLY A 418 -32.09 134.12 14.21
CA GLY A 418 -31.23 134.84 13.27
C GLY A 418 -32.02 135.70 12.28
N ASP A 419 -33.00 135.12 11.59
CA ASP A 419 -33.88 135.83 10.64
C ASP A 419 -34.69 136.95 11.33
N ARG A 420 -35.02 136.80 12.62
CA ARG A 420 -35.66 137.85 13.43
C ARG A 420 -34.67 138.96 13.76
N LEU A 421 -33.45 138.63 14.17
CA LEU A 421 -32.40 139.60 14.46
C LEU A 421 -32.07 140.45 13.22
N GLU A 422 -31.94 139.82 12.05
CA GLU A 422 -31.70 140.54 10.79
C GLU A 422 -32.84 141.51 10.47
N ARG A 423 -34.11 141.07 10.58
CA ARG A 423 -35.28 141.94 10.38
C ARG A 423 -35.35 143.10 11.36
N VAL A 424 -35.11 142.86 12.65
CA VAL A 424 -35.11 143.92 13.67
C VAL A 424 -33.97 144.90 13.41
N THR A 425 -32.79 144.42 13.02
CA THR A 425 -31.66 145.29 12.70
C THR A 425 -31.94 146.16 11.47
N ALA A 426 -32.60 145.62 10.44
CA ALA A 426 -33.03 146.39 9.28
C ALA A 426 -34.07 147.47 9.66
N ALA A 427 -35.07 147.11 10.48
CA ALA A 427 -36.09 148.05 10.97
C ALA A 427 -35.50 149.16 11.85
N ILE A 428 -34.51 148.84 12.71
CA ILE A 428 -33.79 149.85 13.50
C ILE A 428 -33.07 150.84 12.58
N ARG A 429 -32.35 150.35 11.55
CA ARG A 429 -31.66 151.24 10.60
C ARG A 429 -32.61 152.14 9.82
N GLU A 430 -33.81 151.67 9.50
CA GLU A 430 -34.84 152.47 8.84
C GLU A 430 -35.41 153.53 9.80
N ALA A 431 -35.76 153.15 11.03
CA ALA A 431 -36.20 154.06 12.07
C ALA A 431 -35.15 155.13 12.42
N GLU A 432 -33.86 154.79 12.41
CA GLU A 432 -32.75 155.75 12.60
C GLU A 432 -32.66 156.76 11.46
N ARG A 433 -32.92 156.36 10.21
CA ARG A 433 -32.99 157.30 9.07
C ARG A 433 -34.19 158.23 9.18
N ASP A 434 -35.35 157.71 9.55
CA ASP A 434 -36.58 158.51 9.71
C ASP A 434 -36.48 159.49 10.89
N ALA A 435 -35.79 159.10 11.96
CA ALA A 435 -35.57 159.95 13.14
C ALA A 435 -34.46 160.99 12.96
N ALA A 436 -33.56 160.82 11.99
CA ALA A 436 -32.43 161.73 11.74
C ALA A 436 -32.83 163.22 11.56
N PRO A 437 -33.82 163.59 10.74
CA PRO A 437 -34.22 165.00 10.60
C PRO A 437 -34.83 165.58 11.88
N ALA A 438 -35.60 164.79 12.65
CA ALA A 438 -36.16 165.23 13.93
C ALA A 438 -35.06 165.45 15.00
N LEU A 439 -34.03 164.58 15.01
CA LEU A 439 -32.88 164.71 15.90
C LEU A 439 -32.03 165.93 15.54
N ALA A 440 -31.82 166.19 14.25
CA ALA A 440 -31.12 167.39 13.77
C ALA A 440 -31.86 168.67 14.18
N ALA A 441 -33.17 168.74 13.96
CA ALA A 441 -34.01 169.86 14.37
C ALA A 441 -33.98 170.09 15.89
N ARG A 442 -34.06 169.02 16.69
CA ARG A 442 -33.90 169.09 18.16
C ARG A 442 -32.52 169.63 18.56
N THR A 443 -31.45 169.22 17.87
CA THR A 443 -30.07 169.66 18.19
C THR A 443 -29.88 171.13 17.86
N THR A 444 -30.43 171.62 16.74
CA THR A 444 -30.45 173.05 16.41
C THR A 444 -31.24 173.86 17.43
N ALA A 445 -32.43 173.38 17.81
CA ALA A 445 -33.26 174.02 18.84
C ALA A 445 -32.58 174.05 20.23
N ALA A 446 -31.92 172.95 20.62
CA ALA A 446 -31.12 172.90 21.84
C ALA A 446 -29.93 173.88 21.79
N GLY A 447 -29.27 174.01 20.64
CA GLY A 447 -28.22 175.00 20.43
C GLY A 447 -28.72 176.45 20.54
N HIS A 448 -29.95 176.73 20.08
CA HIS A 448 -30.58 178.04 20.26
C HIS A 448 -30.91 178.31 21.73
N LEU A 449 -31.44 177.31 22.44
CA LEU A 449 -31.78 177.41 23.86
C LEU A 449 -30.53 177.60 24.74
N VAL A 450 -29.45 176.86 24.50
CA VAL A 450 -28.19 177.02 25.25
C VAL A 450 -27.62 178.43 25.08
N ARG A 451 -27.65 179.00 23.85
CA ARG A 451 -27.23 180.38 23.63
C ARG A 451 -28.09 181.40 24.39
N ALA A 452 -29.41 181.21 24.40
CA ALA A 452 -30.32 182.06 25.15
C ALA A 452 -30.09 181.98 26.68
N LEU A 453 -29.90 180.77 27.21
CA LEU A 453 -29.61 180.54 28.63
C LEU A 453 -28.26 181.12 29.05
N HIS A 454 -27.23 181.03 28.20
CA HIS A 454 -25.92 181.60 28.54
C HIS A 454 -25.96 183.13 28.58
N ALA A 455 -26.70 183.76 27.64
CA ALA A 455 -26.93 185.21 27.66
C ALA A 455 -27.73 185.66 28.89
N ALA A 456 -28.73 184.87 29.30
CA ALA A 456 -29.49 185.12 30.52
C ALA A 456 -28.64 184.95 31.80
N ALA A 457 -27.80 183.92 31.87
CA ALA A 457 -26.88 183.67 32.98
C ALA A 457 -25.87 184.82 33.15
N SER A 458 -25.23 185.29 32.07
CA SER A 458 -24.32 186.43 32.14
C SER A 458 -25.03 187.77 32.43
N GLY A 459 -26.33 187.86 32.16
CA GLY A 459 -27.17 188.97 32.63
C GLY A 459 -27.40 188.93 34.14
N ALA A 460 -27.72 187.74 34.66
CA ALA A 460 -27.99 187.51 36.08
C ALA A 460 -26.73 187.62 36.96
N GLU A 461 -25.57 187.12 36.50
CA GLU A 461 -24.29 187.23 37.23
C GLU A 461 -23.89 188.69 37.47
N ARG A 462 -23.97 189.54 36.43
CA ARG A 462 -23.69 190.99 36.58
C ARG A 462 -24.62 191.69 37.56
N GLN A 463 -25.86 191.20 37.70
CA GLN A 463 -26.84 191.75 38.60
C GLN A 463 -26.65 191.23 40.04
N ALA A 464 -26.16 190.00 40.19
CA ALA A 464 -25.79 189.43 41.48
C ALA A 464 -24.52 190.10 42.06
N ASP A 465 -23.48 190.30 41.25
CA ASP A 465 -22.23 190.95 41.67
C ASP A 465 -22.48 192.39 42.19
N ALA A 466 -23.36 193.14 41.51
CA ALA A 466 -23.72 194.51 41.91
C ALA A 466 -24.51 194.58 43.22
N GLU A 467 -25.32 193.57 43.53
CA GLU A 467 -26.07 193.49 44.79
C GLU A 467 -25.20 192.91 45.93
N GLU A 468 -24.23 192.04 45.63
CA GLU A 468 -23.26 191.53 46.62
C GLU A 468 -22.30 192.63 47.11
N GLU A 469 -21.79 193.50 46.22
CA GLU A 469 -20.96 194.64 46.63
C GLU A 469 -21.75 195.60 47.55
N ARG A 470 -23.03 195.83 47.25
CA ARG A 470 -23.95 196.63 48.08
C ARG A 470 -24.23 195.99 49.44
N SER A 471 -24.43 194.68 49.46
CA SER A 471 -24.65 193.92 50.70
C SER A 471 -23.40 193.96 51.59
N ALA A 472 -22.20 193.74 51.03
CA ALA A 472 -20.95 193.72 51.78
C ALA A 472 -20.57 195.10 52.37
N GLU A 473 -21.01 196.20 51.76
CA GLU A 473 -20.83 197.55 52.30
C GLU A 473 -21.80 197.84 53.45
N LEU A 474 -23.06 197.44 53.32
CA LEU A 474 -24.07 197.57 54.39
C LEU A 474 -23.78 196.66 55.59
N GLN A 475 -23.22 195.48 55.37
CA GLN A 475 -22.93 194.50 56.41
C GLN A 475 -21.73 194.91 57.27
N ARG A 476 -20.67 195.49 56.67
CA ARG A 476 -19.57 196.11 57.44
C ARG A 476 -20.05 197.27 58.32
N LEU A 477 -20.95 198.12 57.82
CA LEU A 477 -21.55 199.20 58.59
C LEU A 477 -22.39 198.66 59.77
N ALA A 478 -23.15 197.58 59.55
CA ALA A 478 -23.97 196.95 60.58
C ALA A 478 -23.12 196.23 61.66
N GLU A 479 -22.06 195.53 61.27
CA GLU A 479 -21.17 194.82 62.22
C GLU A 479 -20.39 195.79 63.12
N THR A 480 -19.97 196.94 62.58
CA THR A 480 -19.31 197.99 63.39
C THR A 480 -20.28 198.59 64.41
N ALA A 481 -21.52 198.87 64.00
CA ALA A 481 -22.56 199.37 64.90
C ALA A 481 -23.01 198.34 65.95
N HIS A 482 -23.02 197.04 65.61
CA HIS A 482 -23.35 195.96 66.55
C HIS A 482 -22.26 195.73 67.58
N HIS A 483 -20.98 195.81 67.19
CA HIS A 483 -19.86 195.68 68.12
C HIS A 483 -19.86 196.79 69.19
N ASP A 484 -20.09 198.04 68.77
CA ASP A 484 -20.18 199.20 69.68
C ASP A 484 -21.38 199.10 70.63
N ALA A 485 -22.54 198.64 70.14
CA ALA A 485 -23.73 198.42 70.97
C ALA A 485 -23.52 197.29 72.00
N THR A 486 -22.78 196.24 71.63
CA THR A 486 -22.53 195.10 72.51
C THR A 486 -21.55 195.48 73.63
N LEU A 487 -20.50 196.25 73.33
CA LEU A 487 -19.56 196.76 74.35
C LEU A 487 -20.28 197.64 75.40
N ALA A 488 -21.13 198.57 74.96
CA ALA A 488 -21.92 199.42 75.85
C ALA A 488 -22.91 198.63 76.72
N ALA A 489 -23.48 197.52 76.21
CA ALA A 489 -24.38 196.65 76.95
C ALA A 489 -23.66 195.81 78.02
N THR A 490 -22.44 195.31 77.75
CA THR A 490 -21.66 194.56 78.74
C THR A 490 -21.16 195.42 79.90
N GLU A 491 -20.85 196.70 79.67
CA GLU A 491 -20.48 197.64 80.74
C GLU A 491 -21.70 198.03 81.60
N ALA A 492 -22.86 198.25 80.98
CA ALA A 492 -24.10 198.57 81.70
C ALA A 492 -24.60 197.41 82.59
N GLN A 493 -24.42 196.16 82.16
CA GLN A 493 -24.86 195.01 82.94
C GLN A 493 -23.91 194.69 84.11
N ARG A 494 -22.59 194.94 83.96
CA ARG A 494 -21.63 194.84 85.08
C ARG A 494 -21.98 195.80 86.22
N ALA A 495 -22.39 197.03 85.90
CA ALA A 495 -22.84 198.00 86.89
C ALA A 495 -24.17 197.60 87.58
N ARG A 496 -25.05 196.86 86.91
CA ARG A 496 -26.31 196.35 87.51
C ARG A 496 -26.06 195.19 88.47
N SER A 497 -25.16 194.28 88.14
CA SER A 497 -24.74 193.20 89.05
C SER A 497 -24.08 193.71 90.34
N GLU A 498 -23.44 194.89 90.32
CA GLU A 498 -22.92 195.54 91.53
C GLU A 498 -24.01 196.24 92.35
N SER A 499 -25.05 196.78 91.70
CA SER A 499 -26.18 197.43 92.38
C SER A 499 -27.11 196.44 93.09
N GLU A 500 -27.37 195.28 92.50
CA GLU A 500 -28.23 194.26 93.13
C GLU A 500 -27.54 193.56 94.32
N HIS A 501 -26.22 193.41 94.25
CA HIS A 501 -25.40 192.90 95.36
C HIS A 501 -25.38 193.83 96.59
N LEU A 502 -25.61 195.14 96.39
CA LEU A 502 -25.78 196.11 97.49
C LEU A 502 -27.23 196.14 98.03
N GLY A 503 -28.23 195.80 97.21
CA GLY A 503 -29.63 195.66 97.66
C GLY A 503 -29.84 194.46 98.60
N GLN A 504 -29.12 193.35 98.35
CA GLN A 504 -29.05 192.20 99.26
C GLN A 504 -28.57 192.58 100.68
N ARG A 505 -27.81 193.67 100.85
CA ARG A 505 -27.31 194.14 102.16
C ARG A 505 -28.25 195.11 102.88
N LEU A 506 -29.28 195.66 102.22
CA LEU A 506 -30.19 196.64 102.84
C LEU A 506 -31.44 195.97 103.44
N SER A 507 -32.01 194.94 102.80
CA SER A 507 -33.14 194.21 103.38
C SER A 507 -32.72 193.29 104.53
N GLU A 508 -31.44 192.87 104.54
CA GLU A 508 -30.78 192.25 105.71
C GLU A 508 -30.68 193.21 106.91
N VAL A 509 -30.79 194.53 106.73
CA VAL A 509 -30.83 195.52 107.83
C VAL A 509 -32.28 195.85 108.23
N GLU A 510 -33.23 195.69 107.30
CA GLU A 510 -34.67 195.70 107.61
C GLU A 510 -35.13 194.43 108.35
N GLN A 511 -34.32 193.35 108.33
CA GLN A 511 -34.42 192.21 109.25
C GLN A 511 -34.75 192.68 110.66
N GLU A 512 -34.01 193.64 111.18
CA GLU A 512 -33.83 193.70 112.63
C GLU A 512 -34.79 194.70 113.31
N THR A 513 -35.64 195.40 112.54
CA THR A 513 -36.59 196.40 113.05
C THR A 513 -38.04 195.92 113.13
N ALA A 514 -38.53 195.10 112.19
CA ALA A 514 -39.93 194.62 112.24
C ALA A 514 -40.15 193.51 113.29
N GLU A 515 -39.11 192.73 113.59
CA GLU A 515 -39.09 191.80 114.72
C GLU A 515 -39.16 192.52 116.09
N ALA A 516 -38.93 193.84 116.16
CA ALA A 516 -38.99 194.64 117.39
C ALA A 516 -40.35 195.36 117.64
N VAL A 517 -41.10 195.73 116.58
CA VAL A 517 -42.38 196.48 116.69
C VAL A 517 -43.57 195.60 117.10
N ARG A 518 -43.78 194.41 116.52
CA ARG A 518 -45.00 193.62 116.82
C ARG A 518 -44.93 192.74 118.08
N ALA A 519 -43.74 192.51 118.60
CA ALA A 519 -43.55 191.94 119.94
C ALA A 519 -43.85 192.97 121.08
N GLY A 520 -44.08 194.25 120.75
CA GLY A 520 -44.52 195.29 121.69
C GLY A 520 -43.42 195.94 122.54
N TRP A 521 -42.16 195.96 122.07
CA TRP A 521 -41.03 196.56 122.80
C TRP A 521 -40.69 197.98 122.31
N LEU A 522 -41.35 198.47 121.25
CA LEU A 522 -41.41 199.87 120.78
C LEU A 522 -42.84 200.19 120.27
N ASP A 523 -43.40 201.32 120.72
CA ASP A 523 -44.45 202.04 119.99
C ASP A 523 -43.72 202.99 119.03
N ASP A 524 -44.01 202.84 117.73
CA ASP A 524 -43.28 203.44 116.59
C ASP A 524 -41.79 203.08 116.46
#